data_AF-A0A5P2WGA9-F1
#
_entry.id   AF-A0A5P2WGA9-F1
#
_cell.length_a   1.000
_cell.length_b   1.000
_cell.length_c   1.000
_cell.angle_alpha   90.00
_cell.angle_beta   90.00
_cell.angle_gamma   90.00
#
_symmetry.space_group_name_H-M   'P 1'
#
loop_
_entity.id
_entity.type
_entity.pdbx_description
1 polymer ?
#
loop_
_entity_poly.entity_id
_entity_poly.type
_entity_poly.pdbx_seq_one_letter_code
_entity_poly.pdbx_strand_id
1 'polypeptide(L)'
;MDERTANRPDASAGSLPPTARAELAGTSWEELPHFCTGRHGVPDTPDILINVLAADRSRRVRAVGNLYRLLLHQERLFPASAPAALVVALLLDDPRTLAEDRWERRANRRSLRAELLNWLAWFADIARLDVEDGVGAARDLAAARAARPVLQDRIADFCEDDDPQVREAALAATALLLADPALASSVPRYAPAVRAVLAVSVDSYHRWIARERLAAWGEDVTGLVVAEEAHRAALDRARDLADDPFGEGREQAIRWLEEQPEDTAAPDRPGRRREDRTAPVQAAPHESAPEPPVAAPGSEAGRRGPWRIARAEERAEWDFTPYTGVGPLHFGMTLEEITGALGERPTVLSSSRHGEGHELDFADFTATGIRAIFRDSRLGCVAVNALTGPQVRLDAAPLTGCAPSQVEDWLVHRTTPRPGSLMYSPAADPVFADLGLAIRSQRAGDAVLTRPLFLHYDWLDLWHSLPSEEWNCS
;
A
#
# COMPACT_ATOMS: atom_id res chain seq x y z
N MET A 1 50.53 35.47 2.92
CA MET A 1 49.58 35.77 4.02
C MET A 1 48.26 35.24 3.52
N ASP A 2 48.07 33.93 3.67
CA ASP A 2 46.94 33.17 3.10
C ASP A 2 45.78 33.16 4.08
N GLU A 3 44.71 33.85 3.71
CA GLU A 3 43.41 33.79 4.36
C GLU A 3 42.72 32.48 3.96
N ARG A 4 42.84 31.47 4.83
CA ARG A 4 42.04 30.25 4.76
C ARG A 4 40.58 30.59 5.04
N THR A 5 39.78 30.73 3.98
CA THR A 5 38.33 30.59 4.06
C THR A 5 38.01 29.18 4.54
N ALA A 6 37.68 29.06 5.82
CA ALA A 6 37.12 27.86 6.40
C ALA A 6 35.76 27.58 5.73
N ASN A 7 35.78 26.62 4.81
CA ASN A 7 34.59 26.01 4.24
C ASN A 7 33.84 25.32 5.40
N ARG A 8 32.83 25.99 5.95
CA ARG A 8 31.94 25.43 6.96
C ARG A 8 30.98 24.48 6.22
N PRO A 9 31.03 23.16 6.46
CA PRO A 9 30.06 22.27 5.85
C PRO A 9 28.67 22.66 6.36
N ASP A 10 27.75 22.82 5.42
CA ASP A 10 26.33 23.10 5.61
C ASP A 10 25.69 21.93 6.38
N ALA A 11 25.71 22.03 7.71
CA ALA A 11 25.29 20.96 8.62
C ALA A 11 23.78 21.00 8.95
N SER A 12 22.96 21.80 8.25
CA SER A 12 21.52 21.88 8.54
C SER A 12 20.58 21.48 7.41
N ALA A 13 21.09 20.96 6.28
CA ALA A 13 20.23 20.57 5.15
C ALA A 13 19.51 19.20 5.31
N GLY A 14 19.76 18.45 6.38
CA GLY A 14 19.24 17.08 6.54
C GLY A 14 18.71 16.70 7.93
N SER A 15 18.59 17.65 8.87
CA SER A 15 18.14 17.33 10.24
C SER A 15 16.67 17.67 10.46
N LEU A 16 15.97 16.87 11.27
CA LEU A 16 14.61 17.15 11.73
C LEU A 16 14.56 18.42 12.60
N PRO A 17 13.42 19.15 12.64
CA PRO A 17 13.19 20.21 13.60
C PRO A 17 13.54 19.78 15.04
N PRO A 18 14.06 20.68 15.90
CA PRO A 18 14.51 20.31 17.26
C PRO A 18 13.43 19.60 18.10
N THR A 19 12.19 20.04 18.00
CA THR A 19 11.03 19.45 18.69
C THR A 19 10.74 18.04 18.17
N ALA A 20 10.64 17.87 16.86
CA ALA A 20 10.44 16.56 16.23
C ALA A 20 11.60 15.59 16.52
N ARG A 21 12.84 16.07 16.53
CA ARG A 21 14.02 15.28 16.88
C ARG A 21 14.02 14.84 18.35
N ALA A 22 13.58 15.71 19.26
CA ALA A 22 13.46 15.35 20.67
C ALA A 22 12.38 14.28 20.88
N GLU A 23 11.22 14.42 20.23
CA GLU A 23 10.14 13.44 20.27
C GLU A 23 10.58 12.08 19.69
N LEU A 24 11.27 12.12 18.55
CA LEU A 24 11.84 10.94 17.90
C LEU A 24 12.84 10.22 18.83
N ALA A 25 13.75 10.97 19.48
CA ALA A 25 14.78 10.40 20.35
C ALA A 25 14.23 9.92 21.71
N GLY A 26 13.12 10.50 22.18
CA GLY A 26 12.47 10.12 23.43
C GLY A 26 11.61 8.86 23.34
N THR A 27 11.39 8.35 22.12
CA THR A 27 10.53 7.18 21.86
C THR A 27 11.35 5.90 21.71
N SER A 28 10.98 4.84 22.45
CA SER A 28 11.62 3.51 22.37
C SER A 28 11.15 2.73 21.13
N TRP A 29 11.57 3.14 19.93
CA TRP A 29 11.11 2.55 18.66
C TRP A 29 11.38 1.04 18.50
N GLU A 30 12.42 0.52 19.16
CA GLU A 30 12.74 -0.91 19.14
C GLU A 30 11.62 -1.79 19.70
N GLU A 31 10.77 -1.24 20.59
CA GLU A 31 9.62 -1.92 21.19
C GLU A 31 8.32 -1.70 20.40
N LEU A 32 8.37 -0.91 19.32
CA LEU A 32 7.21 -0.41 18.61
C LEU A 32 7.28 -0.86 17.14
N PRO A 33 6.94 -2.12 16.84
CA PRO A 33 6.96 -2.60 15.48
C PRO A 33 5.84 -1.94 14.65
N HIS A 34 6.15 -1.64 13.40
CA HIS A 34 5.19 -1.44 12.32
C HIS A 34 4.96 -2.77 11.58
N PHE A 35 4.15 -2.78 10.52
CA PHE A 35 3.72 -4.01 9.81
C PHE A 35 4.89 -4.96 9.46
N CYS A 36 5.95 -4.42 8.87
CA CYS A 36 7.11 -5.18 8.40
C CYS A 36 8.40 -5.03 9.26
N THR A 37 8.33 -4.66 10.54
CA THR A 37 9.56 -4.40 11.33
C THR A 37 10.44 -5.64 11.45
N GLY A 38 11.76 -5.43 11.38
CA GLY A 38 12.78 -6.49 11.46
C GLY A 38 12.97 -7.29 10.16
N ARG A 39 12.30 -6.90 9.06
CA ARG A 39 12.46 -7.53 7.75
C ARG A 39 13.56 -6.85 6.95
N HIS A 40 14.30 -7.63 6.16
CA HIS A 40 15.42 -7.13 5.38
C HIS A 40 14.99 -6.05 4.39
N GLY A 41 15.76 -4.96 4.29
CA GLY A 41 15.51 -3.87 3.35
C GLY A 41 14.29 -3.00 3.68
N VAL A 42 13.56 -3.30 4.75
CA VAL A 42 12.47 -2.48 5.26
C VAL A 42 13.04 -1.42 6.19
N PRO A 43 12.78 -0.12 5.95
CA PRO A 43 13.26 0.92 6.84
C PRO A 43 12.48 0.90 8.15
N ASP A 44 13.17 1.12 9.28
CA ASP A 44 12.52 1.29 10.57
C ASP A 44 11.77 2.63 10.64
N THR A 45 10.82 2.74 11.59
CA THR A 45 9.99 3.96 11.73
C THR A 45 10.82 5.24 11.84
N PRO A 46 11.93 5.30 12.61
CA PRO A 46 12.76 6.51 12.66
C PRO A 46 13.35 6.91 11.32
N ASP A 47 13.82 5.94 10.53
CA ASP A 47 14.39 6.20 9.21
C ASP A 47 13.33 6.73 8.24
N ILE A 48 12.11 6.20 8.31
CA ILE A 48 10.98 6.71 7.54
C ILE A 48 10.74 8.18 7.90
N LEU A 49 10.59 8.49 9.19
CA LEU A 49 10.27 9.84 9.69
C LEU A 49 11.37 10.86 9.36
N ILE A 50 12.65 10.47 9.46
CA ILE A 50 13.79 11.32 9.06
C ILE A 50 13.73 11.62 7.56
N ASN A 51 13.43 10.62 6.73
CA ASN A 51 13.43 10.77 5.27
C ASN A 51 12.20 11.53 4.73
N VAL A 52 11.16 11.77 5.54
CA VAL A 52 10.02 12.65 5.16
C VAL A 52 10.50 14.06 4.77
N LEU A 53 11.54 14.57 5.41
CA LEU A 53 12.13 15.89 5.10
C LEU A 53 13.46 15.79 4.33
N ALA A 54 13.71 14.65 3.65
CA ALA A 54 14.90 14.48 2.84
C ALA A 54 14.95 15.52 1.70
N ALA A 55 16.16 16.04 1.44
CA ALA A 55 16.41 16.91 0.29
C ALA A 55 16.18 16.15 -1.03
N ASP A 56 16.57 14.87 -1.08
CA ASP A 56 16.34 13.99 -2.21
C ASP A 56 14.85 13.67 -2.39
N ARG A 57 14.33 14.00 -3.57
CA ARG A 57 12.91 13.83 -3.93
C ARG A 57 12.47 12.37 -3.83
N SER A 58 13.26 11.43 -4.36
CA SER A 58 12.88 10.02 -4.40
C SER A 58 12.82 9.41 -3.00
N ARG A 59 13.78 9.75 -2.12
CA ARG A 59 13.73 9.35 -0.71
C ARG A 59 12.52 9.90 0.02
N ARG A 60 12.18 11.18 -0.24
CA ARG A 60 11.02 11.83 0.37
C ARG A 60 9.70 11.19 -0.07
N VAL A 61 9.50 10.99 -1.37
CA VAL A 61 8.30 10.32 -1.91
C VAL A 61 8.17 8.91 -1.35
N ARG A 62 9.26 8.14 -1.31
CA ARG A 62 9.28 6.80 -0.72
C ARG A 62 8.97 6.82 0.78
N ALA A 63 9.50 7.78 1.53
CA ALA A 63 9.21 7.92 2.95
C ALA A 63 7.72 8.17 3.22
N VAL A 64 7.08 9.06 2.44
CA VAL A 64 5.63 9.31 2.54
C VAL A 64 4.83 8.05 2.17
N GLY A 65 5.23 7.33 1.12
CA GLY A 65 4.64 6.04 0.77
C GLY A 65 4.75 5.02 1.91
N ASN A 66 5.92 4.92 2.55
CA ASN A 66 6.16 4.06 3.70
C ASN A 66 5.29 4.42 4.92
N LEU A 67 4.97 5.70 5.15
CA LEU A 67 4.04 6.09 6.21
C LEU A 67 2.67 5.42 6.02
N TYR A 68 2.15 5.36 4.81
CA TYR A 68 0.88 4.66 4.54
C TYR A 68 1.04 3.14 4.56
N ARG A 69 2.07 2.62 3.89
CA ARG A 69 2.25 1.18 3.68
C ARG A 69 2.63 0.41 4.93
N LEU A 70 3.41 1.02 5.82
CA LEU A 70 3.99 0.36 6.98
C LEU A 70 3.29 0.72 8.28
N LEU A 71 2.89 1.99 8.45
CA LEU A 71 2.27 2.47 9.68
C LEU A 71 0.75 2.48 9.64
N LEU A 72 0.12 2.44 8.46
CA LEU A 72 -1.34 2.37 8.29
C LEU A 72 -1.73 1.24 7.31
N HIS A 73 -0.96 0.14 7.32
CA HIS A 73 -1.15 -0.98 6.41
C HIS A 73 -2.59 -1.54 6.52
N GLN A 74 -3.29 -1.63 5.38
CA GLN A 74 -4.67 -2.11 5.28
C GLN A 74 -5.63 -1.46 6.29
N GLU A 75 -5.49 -0.15 6.54
CA GLU A 75 -6.34 0.59 7.47
C GLU A 75 -6.22 0.10 8.92
N ARG A 76 -5.02 -0.36 9.31
CA ARG A 76 -4.75 -0.83 10.66
C ARG A 76 -3.68 -0.02 11.35
N LEU A 77 -3.83 0.15 12.66
CA LEU A 77 -2.84 0.76 13.53
C LEU A 77 -1.89 -0.28 14.10
N PHE A 78 -0.63 0.12 14.21
CA PHE A 78 0.47 -0.63 14.78
C PHE A 78 1.01 0.12 15.99
N PRO A 79 1.79 -0.54 16.87
CA PRO A 79 2.44 0.12 18.01
C PRO A 79 3.20 1.41 17.65
N ALA A 80 3.82 1.46 16.47
CA ALA A 80 4.54 2.64 15.98
C ALA A 80 3.64 3.79 15.48
N SER A 81 2.37 3.55 15.16
CA SER A 81 1.52 4.50 14.42
C SER A 81 1.23 5.77 15.21
N ALA A 82 0.88 5.65 16.50
CA ALA A 82 0.55 6.81 17.33
C ALA A 82 1.76 7.70 17.64
N PRO A 83 2.93 7.17 18.05
CA PRO A 83 4.16 7.97 18.18
C PRO A 83 4.60 8.60 16.86
N ALA A 84 4.47 7.89 15.73
CA ALA A 84 4.79 8.44 14.42
C ALA A 84 3.87 9.62 14.08
N ALA A 85 2.57 9.56 14.43
CA ALA A 85 1.66 10.67 14.22
C ALA A 85 2.03 11.93 15.01
N LEU A 86 2.51 11.77 16.24
CA LEU A 86 3.01 12.89 17.05
C LEU A 86 4.24 13.53 16.39
N VAL A 87 5.19 12.73 15.89
CA VAL A 87 6.36 13.26 15.17
C VAL A 87 5.93 13.95 13.88
N VAL A 88 5.05 13.34 13.07
CA VAL A 88 4.55 13.93 11.81
C VAL A 88 3.87 15.28 12.06
N ALA A 89 3.06 15.41 13.11
CA ALA A 89 2.43 16.68 13.47
C ALA A 89 3.48 17.78 13.79
N LEU A 90 4.61 17.42 14.41
CA LEU A 90 5.72 18.33 14.68
C LEU A 90 6.51 18.71 13.41
N LEU A 91 6.33 18.01 12.28
CA LEU A 91 6.97 18.37 11.02
C LEU A 91 6.19 19.42 10.23
N LEU A 92 4.90 19.63 10.52
CA LEU A 92 4.01 20.48 9.72
C LEU A 92 4.49 21.94 9.62
N ASP A 93 5.10 22.45 10.70
CA ASP A 93 5.65 23.81 10.78
C ASP A 93 6.95 24.00 9.98
N ASP A 94 7.59 22.91 9.53
CA ASP A 94 8.86 23.01 8.81
C ASP A 94 8.61 23.55 7.38
N PRO A 95 9.34 24.59 6.93
CA PRO A 95 9.13 25.18 5.61
C PRO A 95 9.40 24.20 4.45
N ARG A 96 10.18 23.14 4.66
CA ARG A 96 10.39 22.08 3.64
C ARG A 96 9.11 21.34 3.31
N THR A 97 8.09 21.38 4.17
CA THR A 97 6.76 20.81 3.90
C THR A 97 5.98 21.58 2.84
N LEU A 98 6.43 22.78 2.44
CA LEU A 98 5.84 23.52 1.31
C LEU A 98 6.20 22.91 -0.06
N ALA A 99 7.15 21.97 -0.13
CA ALA A 99 7.55 21.36 -1.38
C ALA A 99 6.40 20.57 -2.02
N GLU A 100 6.13 20.84 -3.30
CA GLU A 100 5.07 20.16 -4.05
C GLU A 100 5.57 18.90 -4.77
N ASP A 101 4.77 17.85 -4.68
CA ASP A 101 5.05 16.58 -5.36
C ASP A 101 3.77 15.86 -5.79
N ARG A 102 3.93 14.77 -6.55
CA ARG A 102 2.90 13.74 -6.76
C ARG A 102 3.13 12.63 -5.75
N TRP A 103 2.10 12.25 -5.02
CA TRP A 103 2.18 11.27 -3.94
C TRP A 103 1.37 10.03 -4.32
N GLU A 104 1.86 8.84 -3.96
CA GLU A 104 1.39 7.57 -4.53
C GLU A 104 -0.12 7.30 -4.41
N ARG A 105 -0.81 7.89 -3.42
CA ARG A 105 -2.25 7.69 -3.22
C ARG A 105 -3.15 8.68 -3.97
N ARG A 106 -2.59 9.72 -4.59
CA ARG A 106 -3.38 10.76 -5.26
C ARG A 106 -2.63 11.35 -6.47
N ALA A 107 -3.25 11.29 -7.65
CA ALA A 107 -2.65 11.80 -8.89
C ALA A 107 -2.32 13.30 -8.87
N ASN A 108 -3.08 14.11 -8.11
CA ASN A 108 -2.93 15.56 -8.08
C ASN A 108 -1.71 16.02 -7.28
N ARG A 109 -0.94 16.94 -7.88
CA ARG A 109 0.17 17.62 -7.19
C ARG A 109 -0.34 18.39 -5.98
N ARG A 110 0.42 18.31 -4.89
CA ARG A 110 0.15 19.04 -3.64
C ARG A 110 1.40 19.22 -2.81
N SER A 111 1.37 20.17 -1.89
CA SER A 111 2.42 20.36 -0.89
C SER A 111 2.57 19.11 -0.01
N LEU A 112 3.79 18.82 0.43
CA LEU A 112 4.07 17.77 1.41
C LEU A 112 3.23 17.98 2.67
N ARG A 113 3.03 19.23 3.11
CA ARG A 113 2.20 19.57 4.26
C ARG A 113 0.77 19.06 4.11
N ALA A 114 0.13 19.34 2.98
CA ALA A 114 -1.21 18.83 2.69
C ALA A 114 -1.24 17.29 2.69
N GLU A 115 -0.20 16.62 2.19
CA GLU A 115 -0.14 15.16 2.21
C GLU A 115 0.07 14.58 3.61
N LEU A 116 0.90 15.20 4.45
CA LEU A 116 1.07 14.79 5.85
C LEU A 116 -0.21 14.98 6.67
N LEU A 117 -0.95 16.07 6.43
CA LEU A 117 -2.27 16.29 7.03
C LEU A 117 -3.29 15.23 6.56
N ASN A 118 -3.24 14.84 5.29
CA ASN A 118 -4.06 13.74 4.79
C ASN A 118 -3.69 12.41 5.46
N TRP A 119 -2.41 12.13 5.66
CA TRP A 119 -1.97 10.94 6.39
C TRP A 119 -2.49 10.96 7.84
N LEU A 120 -2.46 12.12 8.51
CA LEU A 120 -3.04 12.32 9.84
C LEU A 120 -4.56 12.15 9.85
N ALA A 121 -5.26 12.57 8.79
CA ALA A 121 -6.69 12.30 8.63
C ALA A 121 -6.97 10.80 8.53
N TRP A 122 -6.21 10.05 7.73
CA TRP A 122 -6.31 8.58 7.67
C TRP A 122 -6.06 7.92 9.02
N PHE A 123 -5.00 8.33 9.73
CA PHE A 123 -4.74 7.87 11.09
C PHE A 123 -5.93 8.14 12.03
N ALA A 124 -6.51 9.35 11.97
CA ALA A 124 -7.65 9.73 12.80
C ALA A 124 -8.93 8.93 12.47
N ASP A 125 -9.16 8.62 11.18
CA ASP A 125 -10.26 7.78 10.71
C ASP A 125 -10.15 6.36 11.26
N ILE A 126 -8.95 5.77 11.23
CA ILE A 126 -8.74 4.43 11.79
C ILE A 126 -8.88 4.45 13.31
N ALA A 127 -8.33 5.47 13.98
CA ALA A 127 -8.34 5.57 15.44
C ALA A 127 -9.75 5.73 16.05
N ARG A 128 -10.78 6.10 15.26
CA ARG A 128 -12.17 6.27 15.76
C ARG A 128 -12.95 4.97 15.71
N LEU A 129 -12.46 3.98 14.98
CA LEU A 129 -13.04 2.65 14.89
C LEU A 129 -12.67 1.84 16.12
N ASP A 130 -13.42 0.77 16.39
CA ASP A 130 -13.26 -0.09 17.55
C ASP A 130 -12.53 -1.40 17.21
N VAL A 131 -12.15 -2.17 18.24
CA VAL A 131 -11.35 -3.41 18.05
C VAL A 131 -12.10 -4.42 17.18
N GLU A 132 -13.43 -4.42 17.31
CA GLU A 132 -14.39 -5.22 16.55
C GLU A 132 -14.32 -4.98 15.05
N ASP A 133 -13.86 -3.79 14.63
CA ASP A 133 -13.65 -3.44 13.22
C ASP A 133 -12.34 -4.01 12.65
N GLY A 134 -11.52 -4.70 13.46
CA GLY A 134 -10.28 -5.35 13.02
C GLY A 134 -9.10 -4.40 12.77
N VAL A 135 -9.24 -3.13 13.17
CA VAL A 135 -8.34 -2.01 12.83
C VAL A 135 -7.08 -1.91 13.68
N GLY A 136 -6.88 -2.78 14.67
CA GLY A 136 -5.69 -2.76 15.51
C GLY A 136 -5.89 -3.46 16.85
N ALA A 137 -4.81 -3.67 17.59
CA ALA A 137 -4.93 -4.15 18.96
C ALA A 137 -5.53 -3.06 19.87
N ALA A 138 -6.25 -3.47 20.92
CA ALA A 138 -6.86 -2.54 21.86
C ALA A 138 -5.86 -1.53 22.45
N ARG A 139 -4.62 -1.97 22.71
CA ARG A 139 -3.53 -1.10 23.19
C ARG A 139 -3.15 -0.02 22.18
N ASP A 140 -3.06 -0.37 20.90
CA ASP A 140 -2.63 0.54 19.84
C ASP A 140 -3.71 1.58 19.55
N LEU A 141 -4.99 1.15 19.55
CA LEU A 141 -6.13 2.05 19.44
C LEU A 141 -6.23 3.00 20.64
N ALA A 142 -5.98 2.51 21.87
CA ALA A 142 -5.96 3.36 23.05
C ALA A 142 -4.85 4.41 22.99
N ALA A 143 -3.64 4.02 22.54
CA ALA A 143 -2.54 4.97 22.32
C ALA A 143 -2.88 6.01 21.24
N ALA A 144 -3.51 5.59 20.15
CA ALA A 144 -3.91 6.50 19.09
C ALA A 144 -5.00 7.49 19.52
N ARG A 145 -5.98 7.05 20.32
CA ARG A 145 -7.00 7.93 20.91
C ARG A 145 -6.38 8.93 21.89
N ALA A 146 -5.44 8.48 22.72
CA ALA A 146 -4.72 9.35 23.65
C ALA A 146 -3.91 10.46 22.96
N ALA A 147 -3.44 10.23 21.72
CA ALA A 147 -2.71 11.24 20.95
C ALA A 147 -3.61 12.35 20.37
N ARG A 148 -4.93 12.14 20.26
CA ARG A 148 -5.83 13.02 19.51
C ARG A 148 -5.87 14.48 19.97
N PRO A 149 -5.93 14.79 21.29
CA PRO A 149 -5.93 16.19 21.72
C PRO A 149 -4.66 16.92 21.30
N VAL A 150 -3.50 16.28 21.45
CA VAL A 150 -2.20 16.85 21.05
C VAL A 150 -2.15 17.08 19.54
N LEU A 151 -2.66 16.12 18.75
CA LEU A 151 -2.74 16.28 17.29
C LEU A 151 -3.68 17.42 16.90
N GLN A 152 -4.85 17.54 17.54
CA GLN A 152 -5.80 18.59 17.26
C GLN A 152 -5.22 19.98 17.56
N ASP A 153 -4.51 20.13 18.67
CA ASP A 153 -3.85 21.40 19.03
C ASP A 153 -2.81 21.81 17.97
N ARG A 154 -2.10 20.85 17.37
CA ARG A 154 -1.10 21.11 16.31
C ARG A 154 -1.72 21.39 14.95
N ILE A 155 -2.86 20.77 14.64
CA ILE A 155 -3.51 20.89 13.33
C ILE A 155 -4.39 22.13 13.24
N ALA A 156 -4.90 22.63 14.38
CA ALA A 156 -5.87 23.72 14.43
C ALA A 156 -5.45 24.96 13.63
N ASP A 157 -4.17 25.34 13.66
CA ASP A 157 -3.67 26.52 12.95
C ASP A 157 -3.73 26.37 11.42
N PHE A 158 -3.68 25.15 10.90
CA PHE A 158 -3.76 24.86 9.46
C PHE A 158 -5.20 24.83 8.93
N CYS A 159 -6.22 24.85 9.80
CA CYS A 159 -7.63 24.86 9.38
C CYS A 159 -8.06 26.19 8.72
N GLU A 160 -7.23 27.22 8.81
CA GLU A 160 -7.43 28.54 8.20
C GLU A 160 -6.24 28.93 7.30
N ASP A 161 -5.44 27.95 6.86
CA ASP A 161 -4.28 28.19 5.98
C ASP A 161 -4.70 28.81 4.64
N ASP A 162 -3.85 29.65 4.07
CA ASP A 162 -4.08 30.30 2.78
C ASP A 162 -4.09 29.28 1.63
N ASP A 163 -3.27 28.22 1.72
CA ASP A 163 -3.27 27.12 0.75
C ASP A 163 -4.56 26.28 0.90
N PRO A 164 -5.44 26.26 -0.12
CA PRO A 164 -6.70 25.53 -0.04
C PRO A 164 -6.51 24.02 0.20
N GLN A 165 -5.44 23.41 -0.32
CA GLN A 165 -5.20 21.98 -0.14
C GLN A 165 -4.77 21.65 1.30
N VAL A 166 -3.99 22.54 1.92
CA VAL A 166 -3.60 22.43 3.33
C VAL A 166 -4.82 22.62 4.22
N ARG A 167 -5.63 23.65 3.94
CA ARG A 167 -6.85 23.95 4.68
C ARG A 167 -7.87 22.80 4.62
N GLU A 168 -8.11 22.24 3.43
CA GLU A 168 -8.97 21.07 3.25
C GLU A 168 -8.46 19.86 4.04
N ALA A 169 -7.17 19.52 3.91
CA ALA A 169 -6.59 18.38 4.61
C ALA A 169 -6.61 18.56 6.15
N ALA A 170 -6.37 19.77 6.66
CA ALA A 170 -6.43 20.10 8.08
C ALA A 170 -7.86 19.96 8.62
N LEU A 171 -8.85 20.53 7.93
CA LEU A 171 -10.27 20.40 8.30
C LEU A 171 -10.72 18.93 8.29
N ALA A 172 -10.26 18.14 7.31
CA ALA A 172 -10.54 16.71 7.23
C ALA A 172 -9.97 15.95 8.45
N ALA A 173 -8.70 16.19 8.79
CA ALA A 173 -8.08 15.60 9.97
C ALA A 173 -8.79 16.02 11.26
N THR A 174 -9.06 17.31 11.44
CA THR A 174 -9.79 17.84 12.60
C THR A 174 -11.18 17.22 12.71
N ALA A 175 -11.97 17.15 11.64
CA ALA A 175 -13.31 16.57 11.69
C ALA A 175 -13.32 15.10 12.20
N LEU A 176 -12.28 14.33 11.87
CA LEU A 176 -12.10 12.96 12.33
C LEU A 176 -11.56 12.88 13.77
N LEU A 177 -10.63 13.76 14.16
CA LEU A 177 -10.13 13.86 15.55
C LEU A 177 -11.25 14.22 16.53
N LEU A 178 -12.18 15.08 16.14
CA LEU A 178 -13.38 15.46 16.90
C LEU A 178 -14.38 14.30 17.12
N ALA A 179 -14.10 13.09 16.62
CA ALA A 179 -14.80 11.89 17.07
C ALA A 179 -14.46 11.52 18.53
N ASP A 180 -13.39 12.07 19.08
CA ASP A 180 -13.05 11.92 20.49
C ASP A 180 -14.02 12.71 21.40
N PRO A 181 -14.64 12.07 22.41
CA PRO A 181 -15.49 12.76 23.37
C PRO A 181 -14.81 13.94 24.08
N ALA A 182 -13.49 13.89 24.29
CA ALA A 182 -12.73 14.97 24.92
C ALA A 182 -12.68 16.25 24.06
N LEU A 183 -12.88 16.11 22.75
CA LEU A 183 -12.84 17.22 21.80
C LEU A 183 -14.23 17.66 21.32
N ALA A 184 -15.30 17.00 21.78
CA ALA A 184 -16.68 17.26 21.33
C ALA A 184 -17.13 18.71 21.54
N SER A 185 -16.59 19.41 22.54
CA SER A 185 -16.89 20.83 22.80
C SER A 185 -16.42 21.76 21.67
N SER A 186 -15.49 21.32 20.83
CA SER A 186 -14.96 22.09 19.69
C SER A 186 -15.80 21.93 18.43
N VAL A 187 -16.77 21.01 18.38
CA VAL A 187 -17.58 20.74 17.18
C VAL A 187 -18.27 21.99 16.62
N PRO A 188 -18.92 22.85 17.42
CA PRO A 188 -19.60 24.04 16.89
C PRO A 188 -18.66 25.03 16.18
N ARG A 189 -17.36 25.01 16.52
CA ARG A 189 -16.34 25.86 15.86
C ARG A 189 -16.05 25.39 14.44
N TYR A 190 -15.96 24.08 14.23
CA TYR A 190 -15.47 23.51 12.96
C TYR A 190 -16.58 23.03 12.02
N ALA A 191 -17.77 22.69 12.52
CA ALA A 191 -18.87 22.19 11.69
C ALA A 191 -19.25 23.11 10.50
N PRO A 192 -19.31 24.46 10.65
CA PRO A 192 -19.56 25.34 9.52
C PRO A 192 -18.47 25.27 8.43
N ALA A 193 -17.20 25.24 8.83
CA ALA A 193 -16.06 25.16 7.91
C ALA A 193 -16.01 23.80 7.19
N VAL A 194 -16.27 22.70 7.91
CA VAL A 194 -16.38 21.36 7.33
C VAL A 194 -17.47 21.31 6.25
N ARG A 195 -18.64 21.90 6.52
CA ARG A 195 -19.71 21.98 5.51
C ARG A 195 -19.34 22.85 4.32
N ALA A 196 -18.79 24.04 4.57
CA ALA A 196 -18.50 25.01 3.53
C ALA A 196 -17.35 24.59 2.61
N VAL A 197 -16.37 23.86 3.15
CA VAL A 197 -15.13 23.51 2.46
C VAL A 197 -15.14 22.05 2.01
N LEU A 198 -15.28 21.09 2.93
CA LEU A 198 -15.11 19.66 2.59
C LEU A 198 -16.27 19.10 1.78
N ALA A 199 -17.50 19.57 2.00
CA ALA A 199 -18.68 19.03 1.30
C ALA A 199 -18.68 19.35 -0.21
N VAL A 200 -17.91 20.36 -0.63
CA VAL A 200 -17.75 20.78 -2.03
C VAL A 200 -16.35 20.51 -2.56
N SER A 201 -15.50 19.81 -1.79
CA SER A 201 -14.14 19.48 -2.22
C SER A 201 -14.17 18.61 -3.47
N VAL A 202 -13.14 18.78 -4.30
CA VAL A 202 -12.87 17.91 -5.46
C VAL A 202 -12.51 16.49 -5.02
N ASP A 203 -11.94 16.33 -3.81
CA ASP A 203 -11.54 15.05 -3.23
C ASP A 203 -12.79 14.34 -2.65
N SER A 204 -13.15 13.19 -3.22
CA SER A 204 -14.32 12.41 -2.81
C SER A 204 -14.22 11.91 -1.38
N TYR A 205 -13.00 11.65 -0.89
CA TYR A 205 -12.77 11.27 0.50
C TYR A 205 -13.13 12.41 1.45
N HIS A 206 -12.77 13.65 1.11
CA HIS A 206 -13.15 14.82 1.90
C HIS A 206 -14.66 15.04 1.91
N ARG A 207 -15.35 14.88 0.77
CA ARG A 207 -16.83 14.93 0.73
C ARG A 207 -17.48 13.84 1.58
N TRP A 208 -16.92 12.63 1.58
CA TRP A 208 -17.36 11.56 2.46
C TRP A 208 -17.16 11.91 3.94
N ILE A 209 -15.98 12.42 4.33
CA ILE A 209 -15.71 12.88 5.71
C ILE A 209 -16.75 13.93 6.11
N ALA A 210 -17.02 14.92 5.25
CA ALA A 210 -17.98 15.97 5.54
C ALA A 210 -19.36 15.39 5.87
N ARG A 211 -19.90 14.50 5.02
CA ARG A 211 -21.21 13.87 5.23
C ARG A 211 -21.23 13.03 6.51
N GLU A 212 -20.24 12.17 6.69
CA GLU A 212 -20.16 11.25 7.83
C GLU A 212 -20.06 12.02 9.16
N ARG A 213 -19.20 13.04 9.22
CA ARG A 213 -18.95 13.79 10.46
C ARG A 213 -20.08 14.76 10.78
N LEU A 214 -20.62 15.46 9.80
CA LEU A 214 -21.80 16.33 10.00
C LEU A 214 -23.00 15.50 10.50
N ALA A 215 -23.28 14.35 9.87
CA ALA A 215 -24.35 13.47 10.31
C ALA A 215 -24.15 13.01 11.77
N ALA A 216 -22.94 12.61 12.14
CA ALA A 216 -22.60 12.22 13.51
C ALA A 216 -22.75 13.37 14.54
N TRP A 217 -22.66 14.63 14.10
CA TRP A 217 -22.88 15.81 14.93
C TRP A 217 -24.35 16.27 14.97
N GLY A 218 -25.27 15.55 14.29
CA GLY A 218 -26.69 15.87 14.25
C GLY A 218 -27.07 16.96 13.25
N GLU A 219 -26.17 17.27 12.32
CA GLU A 219 -26.39 18.25 11.26
C GLU A 219 -27.19 17.65 10.09
N ASP A 220 -28.03 18.44 9.42
CA ASP A 220 -28.72 17.98 8.21
C ASP A 220 -27.72 17.83 7.05
N VAL A 221 -27.68 16.62 6.49
CA VAL A 221 -26.84 16.22 5.36
C VAL A 221 -27.65 15.75 4.15
N THR A 222 -28.97 15.84 4.19
CA THR A 222 -29.86 15.32 3.13
C THR A 222 -29.48 15.87 1.75
N GLY A 223 -29.27 17.18 1.65
CA GLY A 223 -28.84 17.81 0.40
C GLY A 223 -27.47 17.35 -0.09
N LEU A 224 -26.54 17.02 0.83
CA LEU A 224 -25.22 16.51 0.48
C LEU A 224 -25.27 15.07 -0.04
N VAL A 225 -26.14 14.24 0.56
CA VAL A 225 -26.37 12.86 0.10
C VAL A 225 -26.97 12.86 -1.31
N VAL A 226 -28.00 13.67 -1.55
CA VAL A 226 -28.64 13.79 -2.87
C VAL A 226 -27.64 14.29 -3.93
N ALA A 227 -26.80 15.27 -3.59
CA ALA A 227 -25.78 15.77 -4.51
C ALA A 227 -24.74 14.69 -4.87
N GLU A 228 -24.29 13.89 -3.89
CA GLU A 228 -23.33 12.81 -4.12
C GLU A 228 -23.94 11.67 -4.95
N GLU A 229 -25.18 11.28 -4.68
CA GLU A 229 -25.90 10.28 -5.48
C GLU A 229 -26.08 10.74 -6.93
N ALA A 230 -26.42 12.01 -7.14
CA ALA A 230 -26.52 12.59 -8.48
C ALA A 230 -25.17 12.61 -9.21
N HIS A 231 -24.09 12.92 -8.50
CA HIS A 231 -22.72 12.88 -9.04
C HIS A 231 -22.31 11.45 -9.42
N ARG A 232 -22.55 10.47 -8.54
CA ARG A 232 -22.26 9.06 -8.83
C ARG A 232 -23.06 8.53 -10.02
N ALA A 233 -24.35 8.86 -10.10
CA ALA A 233 -25.18 8.51 -11.24
C ALA A 233 -24.71 9.16 -12.55
N ALA A 234 -24.10 10.35 -12.50
CA ALA A 234 -23.49 10.98 -13.67
C ALA A 234 -22.21 10.27 -14.10
N LEU A 235 -21.36 9.86 -13.14
CA LEU A 235 -20.17 9.04 -13.40
C LEU A 235 -20.53 7.70 -14.05
N ASP A 236 -21.52 6.99 -13.51
CA ASP A 236 -21.93 5.69 -14.04
C ASP A 236 -22.48 5.82 -15.47
N ARG A 237 -23.33 6.83 -15.73
CA ARG A 237 -23.81 7.12 -17.10
C ARG A 237 -22.68 7.43 -18.07
N ALA A 238 -21.67 8.18 -17.63
CA ALA A 238 -20.53 8.49 -18.49
C ALA A 238 -19.66 7.25 -18.76
N ARG A 239 -19.46 6.38 -17.77
CA ARG A 239 -18.77 5.09 -17.94
C ARG A 239 -19.50 4.19 -18.92
N ASP A 240 -20.81 4.01 -18.74
CA ASP A 240 -21.65 3.22 -19.66
C ASP A 240 -21.53 3.74 -21.11
N LEU A 241 -21.49 5.06 -21.31
CA LEU A 241 -21.34 5.67 -22.63
C LEU A 241 -19.91 5.55 -23.20
N ALA A 242 -18.89 5.56 -22.34
CA ALA A 242 -17.49 5.37 -22.75
C ALA A 242 -17.22 3.92 -23.18
N ASP A 243 -17.88 2.96 -22.51
CA ASP A 243 -17.76 1.53 -22.74
C ASP A 243 -18.57 1.05 -23.95
N ASP A 244 -19.62 1.78 -24.37
CA ASP A 244 -20.34 1.49 -25.62
C ASP A 244 -19.51 1.92 -26.85
N PRO A 245 -18.96 0.96 -27.64
CA PRO A 245 -18.14 1.28 -28.80
C PRO A 245 -18.91 1.98 -29.93
N PHE A 246 -20.25 1.95 -29.91
CA PHE A 246 -21.13 2.55 -30.90
C PHE A 246 -21.96 3.72 -30.35
N GLY A 247 -21.74 4.11 -29.09
CA GLY A 247 -22.51 5.16 -28.41
C GLY A 247 -22.24 6.56 -28.96
N GLU A 248 -23.29 7.27 -29.37
CA GLU A 248 -23.19 8.69 -29.70
C GLU A 248 -22.77 9.49 -28.46
N GLY A 249 -21.64 10.20 -28.53
CA GLY A 249 -21.10 10.96 -27.39
C GLY A 249 -20.00 10.26 -26.59
N ARG A 250 -19.58 9.05 -26.98
CA ARG A 250 -18.47 8.29 -26.35
C ARG A 250 -17.21 9.12 -26.11
N GLU A 251 -16.71 9.83 -27.13
CA GLU A 251 -15.50 10.66 -27.00
C GLU A 251 -15.65 11.82 -26.00
N GLN A 252 -16.88 12.32 -25.82
CA GLN A 252 -17.17 13.38 -24.86
C GLN A 252 -17.27 12.81 -23.45
N ALA A 253 -17.82 11.60 -23.30
CA ALA A 253 -17.81 10.88 -22.03
C ALA A 253 -16.39 10.51 -21.57
N ILE A 254 -15.53 10.00 -22.46
CA ILE A 254 -14.12 9.71 -22.16
C ILE A 254 -13.41 10.97 -21.69
N ARG A 255 -13.52 12.08 -22.45
CA ARG A 255 -12.92 13.36 -22.05
C ARG A 255 -13.44 13.88 -20.72
N TRP A 256 -14.74 13.81 -20.49
CA TRP A 256 -15.33 14.24 -19.22
C TRP A 256 -14.86 13.38 -18.04
N LEU A 257 -14.73 12.06 -18.24
CA LEU A 257 -14.18 11.12 -17.25
C LEU A 257 -12.70 11.38 -16.96
N GLU A 258 -11.89 11.70 -17.97
CA GLU A 258 -10.49 12.11 -17.82
C GLU A 258 -10.36 13.44 -17.06
N GLU A 259 -11.35 14.33 -17.18
CA GLU A 259 -11.44 15.59 -16.45
C GLU A 259 -11.94 15.41 -14.99
N GLN A 260 -12.54 14.27 -14.65
CA GLN A 260 -12.98 14.03 -13.28
C GLN A 260 -11.76 13.77 -12.38
N PRO A 261 -11.70 14.37 -11.18
CA PRO A 261 -10.66 14.04 -10.21
C PRO A 261 -10.73 12.56 -9.88
N GLU A 262 -9.58 11.88 -9.84
CA GLU A 262 -9.50 10.48 -9.42
C GLU A 262 -10.20 10.28 -8.07
N ASP A 263 -10.99 9.21 -7.97
CA ASP A 263 -11.69 8.85 -6.74
C ASP A 263 -10.67 8.41 -5.68
N THR A 264 -10.32 9.34 -4.81
CA THR A 264 -9.39 9.15 -3.69
C THR A 264 -10.03 8.39 -2.53
N ALA A 265 -11.36 8.36 -2.47
CA ALA A 265 -12.08 7.41 -1.64
C ALA A 265 -12.03 6.06 -2.35
N ALA A 266 -11.16 5.15 -1.87
CA ALA A 266 -11.09 3.79 -2.42
C ALA A 266 -12.51 3.20 -2.57
N PRO A 267 -12.84 2.57 -3.72
CA PRO A 267 -14.18 2.07 -4.02
C PRO A 267 -14.64 0.97 -3.06
N ASP A 268 -13.71 0.32 -2.34
CA ASP A 268 -14.00 -0.64 -1.29
C ASP A 268 -13.15 -0.35 -0.07
N ARG A 269 -13.72 0.34 0.92
CA ARG A 269 -13.16 0.31 2.27
C ARG A 269 -13.50 -1.02 2.92
N PRO A 270 -12.51 -1.82 3.32
CA PRO A 270 -12.72 -3.06 4.08
C PRO A 270 -13.21 -2.71 5.48
N GLY A 271 -14.51 -2.48 5.59
CA GLY A 271 -15.23 -2.11 6.81
C GLY A 271 -16.74 -2.03 6.61
N ARG A 272 -17.21 -1.89 5.36
CA ARG A 272 -18.61 -2.12 4.97
C ARG A 272 -18.79 -3.42 4.18
N ARG A 273 -18.22 -4.51 4.68
CA ARG A 273 -18.74 -5.82 4.30
C ARG A 273 -20.09 -5.98 4.98
N ARG A 274 -21.14 -5.63 4.23
CA ARG A 274 -22.55 -6.00 4.35
C ARG A 274 -22.83 -6.87 5.59
N GLU A 275 -23.69 -6.37 6.48
CA GLU A 275 -24.20 -6.93 7.75
C GLU A 275 -24.86 -8.33 7.66
N ASP A 276 -24.50 -9.15 6.67
CA ASP A 276 -25.17 -10.40 6.33
C ASP A 276 -24.22 -11.62 6.31
N ARG A 277 -23.06 -11.53 6.97
CA ARG A 277 -22.30 -12.73 7.34
C ARG A 277 -22.53 -13.02 8.81
N THR A 278 -23.45 -13.96 9.02
CA THR A 278 -23.55 -14.78 10.22
C THR A 278 -22.14 -15.12 10.72
N ALA A 279 -21.93 -14.89 12.02
CA ALA A 279 -20.67 -15.05 12.72
C ALA A 279 -19.88 -16.29 12.28
N PRO A 280 -18.53 -16.23 12.19
CA PRO A 280 -17.73 -17.44 12.05
C PRO A 280 -18.06 -18.37 13.22
N VAL A 281 -18.51 -19.57 12.88
CA VAL A 281 -18.64 -20.69 13.81
C VAL A 281 -17.33 -20.81 14.58
N GLN A 282 -17.44 -20.94 15.91
CA GLN A 282 -16.32 -21.16 16.81
C GLN A 282 -15.35 -22.18 16.23
N ALA A 283 -14.06 -21.81 16.21
CA ALA A 283 -12.98 -22.68 15.78
C ALA A 283 -13.14 -24.06 16.42
N ALA A 284 -13.32 -25.07 15.57
CA ALA A 284 -13.26 -26.46 15.98
C ALA A 284 -11.89 -26.75 16.61
N PRO A 285 -11.78 -27.78 17.47
CA PRO A 285 -10.53 -28.12 18.14
C PRO A 285 -9.44 -28.37 17.08
N HIS A 286 -8.26 -27.77 17.28
CA HIS A 286 -7.07 -27.87 16.45
C HIS A 286 -7.00 -29.13 15.57
N GLU A 287 -7.35 -28.98 14.29
CA GLU A 287 -6.98 -29.95 13.27
C GLU A 287 -5.45 -30.02 13.21
N SER A 288 -4.95 -31.24 12.99
CA SER A 288 -3.52 -31.49 12.88
C SER A 288 -2.95 -30.63 11.74
N ALA A 289 -1.74 -30.06 11.92
CA ALA A 289 -1.12 -29.21 10.91
C ALA A 289 -1.14 -29.93 9.54
N PRO A 290 -1.63 -29.27 8.47
CA PRO A 290 -1.72 -29.89 7.15
C PRO A 290 -0.33 -30.31 6.67
N GLU A 291 -0.29 -31.44 5.94
CA GLU A 291 0.95 -31.91 5.33
C GLU A 291 1.51 -30.85 4.36
N PRO A 292 2.84 -30.71 4.26
CA PRO A 292 3.44 -29.78 3.32
C PRO A 292 3.03 -30.14 1.87
N PRO A 293 2.84 -29.14 1.01
CA PRO A 293 2.48 -29.35 -0.39
C PRO A 293 3.52 -30.21 -1.10
N VAL A 294 3.08 -30.92 -2.14
CA VAL A 294 3.96 -31.75 -2.98
C VAL A 294 3.97 -31.17 -4.39
N ALA A 295 5.18 -31.01 -4.95
CA ALA A 295 5.35 -30.54 -6.32
C ALA A 295 4.83 -31.60 -7.30
N ALA A 296 4.13 -31.15 -8.35
CA ALA A 296 3.63 -32.05 -9.38
C ALA A 296 4.78 -32.77 -10.09
N PRO A 297 4.60 -34.07 -10.42
CA PRO A 297 5.63 -34.81 -11.14
C PRO A 297 5.87 -34.17 -12.51
N GLY A 298 7.15 -34.12 -12.92
CA GLY A 298 7.51 -33.64 -14.24
C GLY A 298 6.97 -34.56 -15.35
N SER A 299 6.88 -34.01 -16.55
CA SER A 299 6.44 -34.75 -17.73
C SER A 299 7.40 -35.90 -18.10
N GLU A 300 6.87 -36.96 -18.71
CA GLU A 300 7.67 -38.11 -19.16
C GLU A 300 8.88 -37.71 -20.04
N ALA A 301 9.92 -38.54 -20.03
CA ALA A 301 11.12 -38.38 -20.86
C ALA A 301 10.74 -38.20 -22.33
N GLY A 302 11.17 -37.09 -22.94
CA GLY A 302 10.91 -36.79 -24.35
C GLY A 302 9.62 -36.04 -24.67
N ARG A 303 8.72 -35.79 -23.70
CA ARG A 303 7.52 -34.95 -23.93
C ARG A 303 7.92 -33.53 -24.34
N ARG A 304 7.39 -33.07 -25.47
CA ARG A 304 7.56 -31.72 -26.02
C ARG A 304 6.20 -31.00 -26.08
N GLY A 305 6.25 -29.69 -26.23
CA GLY A 305 5.06 -28.83 -26.39
C GLY A 305 4.88 -27.85 -25.24
N PRO A 306 3.90 -26.94 -25.37
CA PRO A 306 3.72 -25.80 -24.46
C PRO A 306 3.35 -26.22 -23.03
N TRP A 307 2.79 -27.43 -22.86
CA TRP A 307 2.32 -27.94 -21.57
C TRP A 307 3.35 -28.83 -20.84
N ARG A 308 4.60 -28.86 -21.29
CA ARG A 308 5.66 -29.68 -20.68
C ARG A 308 6.01 -29.13 -19.30
N ILE A 309 5.91 -29.98 -18.28
CA ILE A 309 6.34 -29.67 -16.91
C ILE A 309 7.77 -30.19 -16.73
N ALA A 310 8.69 -29.34 -16.31
CA ALA A 310 10.06 -29.70 -15.97
C ALA A 310 10.10 -30.66 -14.78
N ARG A 311 10.98 -31.67 -14.86
CA ARG A 311 11.21 -32.64 -13.77
C ARG A 311 12.01 -32.00 -12.64
N ALA A 312 11.98 -32.61 -11.47
CA ALA A 312 12.67 -32.10 -10.28
C ALA A 312 14.17 -31.89 -10.55
N GLU A 313 14.82 -32.82 -11.24
CA GLU A 313 16.24 -32.73 -11.61
C GLU A 313 16.56 -31.67 -12.68
N GLU A 314 15.54 -31.15 -13.37
CA GLU A 314 15.67 -30.08 -14.36
C GLU A 314 15.46 -28.69 -13.74
N ARG A 315 14.94 -28.62 -12.51
CA ARG A 315 14.65 -27.36 -11.82
C ARG A 315 15.78 -27.02 -10.87
N ALA A 316 16.17 -25.74 -10.87
CA ALA A 316 16.99 -25.22 -9.79
C ALA A 316 16.18 -25.17 -8.49
N GLU A 317 16.82 -25.48 -7.36
CA GLU A 317 16.21 -25.38 -6.03
C GLU A 317 16.53 -24.00 -5.45
N TRP A 318 15.50 -23.23 -5.15
CA TRP A 318 15.61 -21.86 -4.66
C TRP A 318 14.90 -21.73 -3.31
N ASP A 319 15.49 -20.96 -2.39
CA ASP A 319 14.85 -20.61 -1.13
C ASP A 319 14.18 -19.23 -1.25
N PHE A 320 12.97 -19.12 -0.71
CA PHE A 320 12.29 -17.85 -0.53
C PHE A 320 12.48 -17.35 0.90
N THR A 321 13.04 -16.15 1.02
CA THR A 321 13.10 -15.43 2.28
C THR A 321 12.19 -14.20 2.17
N PRO A 322 11.07 -14.17 2.93
CA PRO A 322 10.10 -13.07 2.89
C PRO A 322 10.75 -11.68 2.90
N TYR A 323 10.41 -10.85 1.91
CA TYR A 323 10.90 -9.47 1.67
C TYR A 323 12.41 -9.29 1.49
N THR A 324 13.20 -10.34 1.61
CA THR A 324 14.62 -10.31 1.30
C THR A 324 14.83 -10.61 -0.19
N GLY A 325 14.30 -11.74 -0.65
CA GLY A 325 14.63 -12.25 -1.98
C GLY A 325 14.17 -13.68 -2.22
N VAL A 326 14.44 -14.16 -3.42
CA VAL A 326 14.09 -15.50 -3.89
C VAL A 326 15.24 -16.08 -4.71
N GLY A 327 15.80 -17.18 -4.21
CA GLY A 327 17.02 -17.78 -4.75
C GLY A 327 18.18 -16.78 -4.76
N PRO A 328 18.86 -16.56 -5.90
CA PRO A 328 19.98 -15.61 -6.01
C PRO A 328 19.53 -14.13 -6.06
N LEU A 329 18.23 -13.87 -6.21
CA LEU A 329 17.69 -12.53 -6.41
C LEU A 329 17.29 -11.89 -5.10
N HIS A 330 17.64 -10.61 -4.92
CA HIS A 330 17.22 -9.79 -3.80
C HIS A 330 16.32 -8.66 -4.30
N PHE A 331 15.25 -8.36 -3.56
CA PHE A 331 14.40 -7.22 -3.91
C PHE A 331 15.21 -5.92 -3.85
N GLY A 332 14.92 -4.99 -4.76
CA GLY A 332 15.69 -3.76 -4.94
C GLY A 332 16.91 -3.88 -5.87
N MET A 333 17.23 -5.08 -6.38
CA MET A 333 18.25 -5.23 -7.43
C MET A 333 17.86 -4.50 -8.72
N THR A 334 18.85 -3.99 -9.43
CA THR A 334 18.76 -3.48 -10.80
C THR A 334 18.80 -4.62 -11.82
N LEU A 335 18.42 -4.34 -13.07
CA LEU A 335 18.49 -5.34 -14.14
C LEU A 335 19.90 -5.90 -14.37
N GLU A 336 20.94 -5.06 -14.21
CA GLU A 336 22.34 -5.47 -14.35
C GLU A 336 22.75 -6.44 -13.24
N GLU A 337 22.37 -6.14 -12.00
CA GLU A 337 22.62 -7.03 -10.86
C GLU A 337 21.90 -8.37 -11.01
N ILE A 338 20.65 -8.38 -11.51
CA ILE A 338 19.91 -9.63 -11.79
C ILE A 338 20.59 -10.44 -12.88
N THR A 339 21.00 -9.79 -13.98
CA THR A 339 21.71 -10.43 -15.09
C THR A 339 23.02 -11.07 -14.59
N GLY A 340 23.74 -10.38 -13.71
CA GLY A 340 24.95 -10.89 -13.07
C GLY A 340 24.67 -12.07 -12.13
N ALA A 341 23.61 -11.99 -11.32
CA ALA A 341 23.24 -13.03 -10.35
C ALA A 341 22.75 -14.32 -11.02
N LEU A 342 22.03 -14.21 -12.15
CA LEU A 342 21.53 -15.36 -12.91
C LEU A 342 22.54 -15.88 -13.94
N GLY A 343 23.50 -15.06 -14.36
CA GLY A 343 24.35 -15.36 -15.51
C GLY A 343 23.58 -15.44 -16.83
N GLU A 344 22.36 -14.89 -16.87
CA GLU A 344 21.44 -14.93 -18.01
C GLU A 344 21.04 -13.51 -18.38
N ARG A 345 20.98 -13.20 -19.68
CA ARG A 345 20.41 -11.95 -20.19
C ARG A 345 18.89 -12.09 -20.42
N PRO A 346 18.10 -11.04 -20.18
CA PRO A 346 16.67 -11.11 -20.41
C PRO A 346 16.36 -11.36 -21.89
N THR A 347 15.42 -12.26 -22.14
CA THR A 347 14.93 -12.60 -23.50
C THR A 347 13.89 -11.59 -23.98
N VAL A 348 13.06 -11.09 -23.08
CA VAL A 348 12.05 -10.05 -23.32
C VAL A 348 12.25 -8.94 -22.30
N LEU A 349 12.09 -7.70 -22.74
CA LEU A 349 12.21 -6.51 -21.90
C LEU A 349 11.12 -5.50 -22.27
N SER A 350 10.34 -5.06 -21.29
CA SER A 350 9.37 -3.98 -21.43
C SER A 350 9.81 -2.76 -20.65
N SER A 351 9.58 -1.59 -21.25
CA SER A 351 9.76 -0.31 -20.59
C SER A 351 8.70 0.67 -21.05
N SER A 352 8.13 1.41 -20.12
CA SER A 352 7.18 2.48 -20.38
C SER A 352 7.87 3.84 -20.27
N ARG A 353 7.30 4.85 -20.94
CA ARG A 353 7.76 6.25 -20.76
C ARG A 353 6.98 6.85 -19.60
N HIS A 354 7.69 7.28 -18.57
CA HIS A 354 7.12 8.03 -17.45
C HIS A 354 7.79 9.41 -17.37
N GLY A 355 7.09 10.45 -17.84
CA GLY A 355 7.64 11.81 -17.93
C GLY A 355 8.78 11.92 -18.96
N GLU A 356 9.92 12.51 -18.57
CA GLU A 356 11.14 12.61 -19.38
C GLU A 356 12.03 11.35 -19.32
N GLY A 357 11.63 10.32 -18.55
CA GLY A 357 12.40 9.09 -18.33
C GLY A 357 11.80 7.83 -18.95
N HIS A 358 12.64 6.80 -19.07
CA HIS A 358 12.22 5.42 -19.35
C HIS A 358 12.22 4.64 -18.04
N GLU A 359 11.10 3.99 -17.71
CA GLU A 359 10.99 3.10 -16.57
C GLU A 359 10.89 1.66 -17.05
N LEU A 360 11.69 0.78 -16.45
CA LEU A 360 11.64 -0.65 -16.75
C LEU A 360 10.39 -1.24 -16.09
N ASP A 361 9.55 -1.96 -16.85
CA ASP A 361 8.33 -2.58 -16.31
C ASP A 361 8.61 -4.03 -15.91
N PHE A 362 9.10 -4.84 -16.86
CA PHE A 362 9.44 -6.24 -16.61
C PHE A 362 10.53 -6.77 -17.56
N ALA A 363 11.14 -7.87 -17.16
CA ALA A 363 12.11 -8.62 -17.94
C ALA A 363 11.93 -10.14 -17.76
N ASP A 364 11.88 -10.88 -18.87
CA ASP A 364 11.73 -12.34 -18.85
C ASP A 364 13.08 -13.05 -19.01
N PHE A 365 13.39 -13.94 -18.07
CA PHE A 365 14.57 -14.80 -18.08
C PHE A 365 14.09 -16.22 -18.39
N THR A 366 14.03 -16.55 -19.68
CA THR A 366 13.36 -17.77 -20.17
C THR A 366 14.13 -19.04 -19.86
N ALA A 367 15.47 -18.98 -19.74
CA ALA A 367 16.28 -20.14 -19.39
C ALA A 367 16.13 -20.49 -17.90
N THR A 368 16.10 -19.48 -17.02
CA THR A 368 15.79 -19.65 -15.60
C THR A 368 14.30 -19.91 -15.36
N GLY A 369 13.41 -19.44 -16.24
CA GLY A 369 11.97 -19.62 -16.12
C GLY A 369 11.32 -18.65 -15.13
N ILE A 370 11.78 -17.39 -15.10
CA ILE A 370 11.21 -16.35 -14.24
C ILE A 370 10.90 -15.06 -15.03
N ARG A 371 10.01 -14.25 -14.46
CA ARG A 371 9.79 -12.85 -14.84
C ARG A 371 10.15 -11.95 -13.67
N ALA A 372 11.05 -11.00 -13.91
CA ALA A 372 11.38 -9.93 -12.98
C ALA A 372 10.53 -8.70 -13.31
N ILE A 373 9.86 -8.12 -12.32
CA ILE A 373 8.99 -6.95 -12.47
C ILE A 373 9.53 -5.82 -11.61
N PHE A 374 9.55 -4.61 -12.17
CA PHE A 374 10.29 -3.47 -11.63
C PHE A 374 9.37 -2.27 -11.37
N ARG A 375 9.82 -1.42 -10.44
CA ARG A 375 9.28 -0.08 -10.17
C ARG A 375 10.44 0.80 -9.76
N ASP A 376 10.47 2.02 -10.27
CA ASP A 376 11.61 2.92 -10.16
C ASP A 376 12.93 2.24 -10.62
N SER A 377 12.84 1.36 -11.63
CA SER A 377 13.94 0.53 -12.15
C SER A 377 14.60 -0.41 -11.11
N ARG A 378 13.85 -0.79 -10.06
CA ARG A 378 14.29 -1.68 -8.98
C ARG A 378 13.36 -2.88 -8.88
N LEU A 379 13.92 -4.07 -8.62
CA LEU A 379 13.17 -5.32 -8.54
C LEU A 379 12.12 -5.26 -7.42
N GLY A 380 10.85 -5.27 -7.81
CA GLY A 380 9.72 -5.23 -6.89
C GLY A 380 8.97 -6.56 -6.81
N CYS A 381 8.99 -7.36 -7.87
CA CYS A 381 8.36 -8.68 -7.87
C CYS A 381 9.13 -9.69 -8.74
N VAL A 382 9.11 -10.94 -8.31
CA VAL A 382 9.58 -12.09 -9.11
C VAL A 382 8.43 -13.07 -9.27
N ALA A 383 7.99 -13.29 -10.51
CA ALA A 383 7.02 -14.32 -10.85
C ALA A 383 7.74 -15.55 -11.39
N VAL A 384 7.48 -16.72 -10.80
CA VAL A 384 8.16 -17.97 -11.16
C VAL A 384 7.24 -18.83 -12.01
N ASN A 385 7.69 -19.25 -13.20
CA ASN A 385 6.91 -20.07 -14.11
C ASN A 385 6.63 -21.46 -13.49
N ALA A 386 5.36 -21.87 -13.43
CA ALA A 386 4.97 -23.14 -12.81
C ALA A 386 5.51 -24.37 -13.56
N LEU A 387 5.75 -24.26 -14.87
CA LEU A 387 6.15 -25.36 -15.75
C LEU A 387 7.67 -25.51 -15.86
N THR A 388 8.39 -24.39 -15.97
CA THR A 388 9.83 -24.39 -16.28
C THR A 388 10.70 -23.71 -15.23
N GLY A 389 10.10 -22.93 -14.33
CA GLY A 389 10.84 -22.15 -13.33
C GLY A 389 11.46 -23.01 -12.23
N PRO A 390 12.34 -22.40 -11.41
CA PRO A 390 12.92 -23.04 -10.24
C PRO A 390 11.85 -23.59 -9.28
N GLN A 391 12.20 -24.65 -8.57
CA GLN A 391 11.43 -25.11 -7.43
C GLN A 391 11.73 -24.18 -6.25
N VAL A 392 10.86 -23.19 -6.02
CA VAL A 392 11.01 -22.31 -4.86
C VAL A 392 10.42 -22.97 -3.62
N ARG A 393 11.16 -22.92 -2.51
CA ARG A 393 10.74 -23.43 -1.20
C ARG A 393 10.63 -22.32 -0.18
N LEU A 394 9.66 -22.46 0.73
CA LEU A 394 9.62 -21.71 1.97
C LEU A 394 9.90 -22.71 3.10
N ASP A 395 11.06 -22.55 3.73
CA ASP A 395 11.73 -23.59 4.51
C ASP A 395 11.90 -24.88 3.70
N ALA A 396 11.14 -25.94 4.03
CA ALA A 396 11.20 -27.23 3.34
C ALA A 396 10.05 -27.42 2.33
N ALA A 397 9.01 -26.60 2.35
CA ALA A 397 7.80 -26.83 1.56
C ALA A 397 7.91 -26.21 0.15
N PRO A 398 7.61 -26.97 -0.91
CA PRO A 398 7.62 -26.45 -2.28
C PRO A 398 6.43 -25.52 -2.54
N LEU A 399 6.69 -24.38 -3.18
CA LEU A 399 5.68 -23.39 -3.55
C LEU A 399 5.40 -23.32 -5.05
N THR A 400 6.37 -23.69 -5.89
CA THR A 400 6.23 -23.65 -7.36
C THR A 400 5.76 -24.99 -7.90
N GLY A 401 4.82 -25.01 -8.84
CA GLY A 401 4.43 -26.25 -9.51
C GLY A 401 3.62 -27.22 -8.65
N CYS A 402 2.99 -26.75 -7.57
CA CYS A 402 2.21 -27.56 -6.62
C CYS A 402 0.70 -27.44 -6.90
N ALA A 403 -0.12 -28.23 -6.21
CA ALA A 403 -1.57 -28.02 -6.21
C ALA A 403 -1.94 -26.74 -5.44
N PRO A 404 -2.67 -25.78 -6.03
CA PRO A 404 -2.97 -24.50 -5.39
C PRO A 404 -3.64 -24.62 -4.02
N SER A 405 -4.64 -25.51 -3.88
CA SER A 405 -5.35 -25.71 -2.62
C SER A 405 -4.44 -26.20 -1.49
N GLN A 406 -3.50 -27.10 -1.79
CA GLN A 406 -2.57 -27.61 -0.77
C GLN A 406 -1.60 -26.53 -0.29
N VAL A 407 -1.14 -25.66 -1.19
CA VAL A 407 -0.25 -24.55 -0.82
C VAL A 407 -0.99 -23.51 0.02
N GLU A 408 -2.22 -23.16 -0.37
CA GLU A 408 -3.07 -22.24 0.40
C GLU A 408 -3.35 -22.79 1.79
N ASP A 409 -3.87 -24.02 1.89
CA ASP A 409 -4.18 -24.67 3.17
C ASP A 409 -2.95 -24.72 4.07
N TRP A 410 -1.79 -25.11 3.53
CA TRP A 410 -0.55 -25.17 4.30
C TRP A 410 -0.10 -23.80 4.80
N LEU A 411 -0.14 -22.75 3.97
CA LEU A 411 0.24 -21.40 4.37
C LEU A 411 -0.72 -20.82 5.42
N VAL A 412 -2.02 -21.03 5.28
CA VAL A 412 -3.03 -20.56 6.24
C VAL A 412 -2.82 -21.15 7.64
N HIS A 413 -2.38 -22.40 7.73
CA HIS A 413 -2.16 -23.07 9.02
C HIS A 413 -0.75 -22.85 9.58
N ARG A 414 0.25 -22.62 8.72
CA ARG A 414 1.63 -22.34 9.12
C ARG A 414 1.74 -20.99 9.81
N THR A 415 1.17 -19.96 9.21
CA THR A 415 1.09 -18.64 9.83
C THR A 415 -0.07 -18.68 10.81
N THR A 416 0.17 -18.57 12.12
CA THR A 416 -0.91 -18.18 13.05
C THR A 416 -1.45 -16.87 12.48
N PRO A 417 -2.64 -16.82 11.86
CA PRO A 417 -2.97 -15.70 11.01
C PRO A 417 -3.03 -14.49 11.93
N ARG A 418 -2.05 -13.57 11.80
CA ARG A 418 -2.29 -12.22 12.27
C ARG A 418 -3.54 -11.78 11.51
N PRO A 419 -4.58 -11.25 12.16
CA PRO A 419 -5.78 -10.82 11.46
C PRO A 419 -5.36 -9.98 10.23
N GLY A 420 -5.90 -10.23 9.03
CA GLY A 420 -5.55 -9.49 7.81
C GLY A 420 -4.24 -9.87 7.08
N SER A 421 -3.59 -10.98 7.43
CA SER A 421 -2.40 -11.50 6.69
C SER A 421 -2.76 -12.16 5.35
N LEU A 422 -3.91 -12.86 5.29
CA LEU A 422 -4.45 -13.42 4.06
C LEU A 422 -5.46 -12.46 3.42
N MET A 423 -5.23 -12.14 2.16
CA MET A 423 -6.15 -11.44 1.28
C MET A 423 -6.37 -12.25 -0.01
N TYR A 424 -7.29 -11.79 -0.85
CA TYR A 424 -7.47 -12.35 -2.19
C TYR A 424 -7.36 -11.22 -3.21
N SER A 425 -6.65 -11.50 -4.32
CA SER A 425 -6.65 -10.60 -5.47
C SER A 425 -8.05 -10.55 -6.11
N PRO A 426 -8.33 -9.57 -6.99
CA PRO A 426 -9.56 -9.58 -7.79
C PRO A 426 -9.73 -10.84 -8.65
N ALA A 427 -8.62 -11.50 -8.99
CA ALA A 427 -8.61 -12.79 -9.68
C ALA A 427 -8.81 -14.00 -8.73
N ALA A 428 -9.12 -13.75 -7.46
CA ALA A 428 -9.27 -14.74 -6.39
C ALA A 428 -7.99 -15.54 -6.08
N ASP A 429 -6.81 -15.00 -6.41
CA ASP A 429 -5.53 -15.59 -6.01
C ASP A 429 -5.25 -15.23 -4.54
N PRO A 430 -4.88 -16.18 -3.66
CA PRO A 430 -4.57 -15.89 -2.27
C PRO A 430 -3.24 -15.12 -2.14
N VAL A 431 -3.25 -14.10 -1.29
CA VAL A 431 -2.16 -13.16 -1.05
C VAL A 431 -1.81 -13.17 0.43
N PHE A 432 -0.59 -13.59 0.74
CA PHE A 432 -0.03 -13.62 2.08
C PHE A 432 0.81 -12.35 2.26
N ALA A 433 0.13 -11.29 2.67
CA ALA A 433 0.67 -9.94 2.78
C ALA A 433 1.77 -9.81 3.82
N ASP A 434 1.88 -10.76 4.74
CA ASP A 434 2.91 -10.89 5.76
C ASP A 434 4.11 -11.72 5.29
N LEU A 435 4.02 -12.40 4.16
CA LEU A 435 5.17 -13.05 3.53
C LEU A 435 5.67 -12.27 2.31
N GLY A 436 4.82 -11.44 1.71
CA GLY A 436 5.10 -10.84 0.41
C GLY A 436 4.99 -11.91 -0.67
N LEU A 437 3.91 -12.70 -0.62
CA LEU A 437 3.70 -13.85 -1.48
C LEU A 437 2.26 -13.86 -1.99
N ALA A 438 2.09 -13.97 -3.31
CA ALA A 438 0.80 -14.27 -3.92
C ALA A 438 0.89 -15.61 -4.66
N ILE A 439 -0.09 -16.48 -4.45
CA ILE A 439 -0.14 -17.79 -5.10
C ILE A 439 -1.08 -17.69 -6.30
N ARG A 440 -0.51 -17.36 -7.46
CA ARG A 440 -1.26 -17.46 -8.72
C ARG A 440 -1.27 -18.89 -9.22
N SER A 441 -2.17 -19.15 -10.14
CA SER A 441 -2.27 -20.44 -10.82
C SER A 441 -1.90 -20.33 -12.29
N GLN A 442 -1.31 -21.39 -12.84
CA GLN A 442 -0.95 -21.51 -14.26
C GLN A 442 -1.40 -22.87 -14.77
N ARG A 443 -1.98 -22.90 -15.97
CA ARG A 443 -2.48 -24.13 -16.58
C ARG A 443 -1.35 -24.95 -17.18
N ALA A 444 -1.41 -26.27 -16.99
CA ALA A 444 -0.47 -27.26 -17.48
C ALA A 444 -1.23 -28.38 -18.21
N GLY A 445 -1.87 -28.06 -19.33
CA GLY A 445 -2.81 -28.98 -19.99
C GLY A 445 -4.06 -29.18 -19.14
N ASP A 446 -4.27 -30.39 -18.60
CA ASP A 446 -5.43 -30.71 -17.75
C ASP A 446 -5.18 -30.45 -16.26
N ALA A 447 -3.94 -30.11 -15.88
CA ALA A 447 -3.59 -29.73 -14.52
C ALA A 447 -3.52 -28.21 -14.36
N VAL A 448 -3.68 -27.74 -13.13
CA VAL A 448 -3.45 -26.35 -12.71
C VAL A 448 -2.42 -26.37 -11.59
N LEU A 449 -1.36 -25.59 -11.75
CA LEU A 449 -0.20 -25.58 -10.86
C LEU A 449 0.07 -24.18 -10.31
N THR A 450 0.69 -24.11 -9.14
CA THR A 450 1.07 -22.84 -8.52
C THR A 450 2.20 -22.14 -9.29
N ARG A 451 1.97 -20.85 -9.57
CA ARG A 451 2.88 -19.88 -10.16
C ARG A 451 3.09 -18.75 -9.14
N PRO A 452 3.99 -18.92 -8.16
CA PRO A 452 4.12 -17.97 -7.06
C PRO A 452 4.71 -16.64 -7.55
N LEU A 453 4.17 -15.54 -7.00
CA LEU A 453 4.69 -14.19 -7.14
C LEU A 453 5.26 -13.77 -5.79
N PHE A 454 6.55 -13.50 -5.77
CA PHE A 454 7.26 -13.01 -4.60
C PHE A 454 7.37 -11.49 -4.70
N LEU A 455 6.97 -10.78 -3.64
CA LEU A 455 6.71 -9.35 -3.64
C LEU A 455 7.60 -8.65 -2.63
N HIS A 456 8.13 -7.51 -3.03
CA HIS A 456 8.69 -6.53 -2.12
C HIS A 456 7.58 -5.91 -1.26
N TYR A 457 7.93 -5.39 -0.07
CA TYR A 457 6.93 -4.88 0.88
C TYR A 457 6.15 -3.67 0.32
N ASP A 458 6.76 -2.96 -0.63
CA ASP A 458 6.15 -1.83 -1.33
C ASP A 458 5.04 -2.23 -2.33
N TRP A 459 4.83 -3.53 -2.57
CA TRP A 459 4.01 -4.10 -3.65
C TRP A 459 2.86 -4.98 -3.16
N LEU A 460 2.24 -4.59 -2.05
CA LEU A 460 1.16 -5.37 -1.41
C LEU A 460 -0.23 -5.18 -2.07
N ASP A 461 -0.34 -4.28 -3.06
CA ASP A 461 -1.51 -4.12 -3.92
C ASP A 461 -1.20 -4.66 -5.33
N LEU A 462 -1.54 -5.93 -5.56
CA LEU A 462 -1.19 -6.65 -6.79
C LEU A 462 -1.82 -6.06 -8.05
N TRP A 463 -3.05 -5.54 -7.95
CA TRP A 463 -3.84 -5.16 -9.13
C TRP A 463 -3.26 -3.94 -9.84
N HIS A 464 -2.87 -2.93 -9.05
CA HIS A 464 -2.28 -1.70 -9.58
C HIS A 464 -0.77 -1.79 -9.79
N SER A 465 -0.10 -2.78 -9.19
CA SER A 465 1.37 -2.87 -9.23
C SER A 465 1.88 -3.84 -10.29
N LEU A 466 1.08 -4.78 -10.79
CA LEU A 466 1.50 -5.73 -11.81
C LEU A 466 1.13 -5.26 -13.22
N PRO A 467 2.02 -5.42 -14.22
CA PRO A 467 1.72 -5.09 -15.61
C PRO A 467 0.56 -5.95 -16.13
N SER A 468 -0.24 -5.39 -17.04
CA SER A 468 -1.42 -6.05 -17.65
C SER A 468 -1.09 -7.42 -18.24
N GLU A 469 0.11 -7.55 -18.80
CA GLU A 469 0.67 -8.78 -19.38
C GLU A 469 0.78 -9.91 -18.36
N GLU A 470 0.96 -9.57 -17.08
CA GLU A 470 1.01 -10.54 -16.00
C GLU A 470 -0.35 -11.19 -15.77
N TRP A 471 -1.43 -10.42 -15.87
CA TRP A 471 -2.80 -10.94 -15.76
C TRP A 471 -3.20 -11.84 -16.92
N ASN A 472 -2.60 -11.63 -18.09
CA ASN A 472 -2.90 -12.34 -19.34
C ASN A 472 -1.98 -13.55 -19.62
N CYS A 473 -1.06 -13.90 -18.71
CA CYS A 473 -0.26 -15.12 -18.84
C CYS A 473 -1.14 -16.36 -18.55
N SER A 474 -1.82 -16.86 -19.59
CA SER A 474 -2.59 -18.11 -19.60
C SER A 474 -1.71 -19.36 -19.73
#